data_AF-A0A6P1DU55-F1
#
_entry.id   AF-A0A6P1DU55-F1
#
_cell.length_a   1.000
_cell.length_b   1.000
_cell.length_c   1.000
_cell.angle_alpha   90.00
_cell.angle_beta   90.00
_cell.angle_gamma   90.00
#
_symmetry.space_group_name_H-M   'P 1'
#
loop_
_entity.id
_entity.type
_entity.pdbx_description
1 polymer ?
#
loop_
_entity_poly.entity_id
_entity_poly.type
_entity_poly.pdbx_seq_one_letter_code
_entity_poly.pdbx_strand_id
1 'polypeptide(L)'
;MKRIILSTAIALFGLSGCGDGMLAPEGAASNAFLDKVDANCGKLKIGNQPINYLLDVNGDDVYFIDETSKLYAGEVDQSTYTTDINGFYPTDTNQPALDCIFDQLN
;
A
#
# COMPACT_ATOMS: atom_id res chain seq x y z
N MET A 1 43.56 31.62 32.60
CA MET A 1 42.76 31.15 33.75
C MET A 1 41.34 30.85 33.26
N LYS A 2 40.79 29.67 33.63
CA LYS A 2 39.36 29.22 33.60
C LYS A 2 38.63 29.20 32.23
N ARG A 3 38.45 28.04 31.57
CA ARG A 3 37.42 26.96 31.72
C ARG A 3 35.97 27.45 31.58
N ILE A 4 35.21 26.89 30.63
CA ILE A 4 33.91 26.21 30.83
C ILE A 4 33.65 25.32 29.60
N ILE A 5 33.39 24.04 29.88
CA ILE A 5 32.96 22.98 28.96
C ILE A 5 31.43 22.97 29.04
N LEU A 6 30.72 22.88 27.91
CA LEU A 6 29.30 22.53 27.92
C LEU A 6 29.05 21.41 26.90
N SER A 7 28.87 20.21 27.42
CA SER A 7 28.38 19.03 26.73
C SER A 7 26.91 19.22 26.35
N THR A 8 26.50 18.78 25.16
CA THR A 8 25.08 18.52 24.87
C THR A 8 24.99 17.17 24.16
N ALA A 9 24.33 16.24 24.85
CA ALA A 9 24.11 14.87 24.43
C ALA A 9 23.23 14.82 23.17
N ILE A 10 23.65 14.05 22.16
CA ILE A 10 22.81 13.74 21.01
C ILE A 10 22.00 12.50 21.36
N ALA A 11 20.69 12.65 21.25
CA ALA A 11 19.67 11.67 21.59
C ALA A 11 19.83 10.38 20.78
N LEU A 12 19.69 9.24 21.48
CA LEU A 12 19.49 7.92 20.90
C LEU A 12 18.15 7.91 20.16
N PHE A 13 18.19 7.79 18.83
CA PHE A 13 17.01 7.38 18.06
C PHE A 13 16.80 5.88 18.28
N GLY A 14 15.91 5.55 19.23
CA GLY A 14 15.30 4.24 19.30
C GLY A 14 14.26 4.11 18.19
N LEU A 15 14.60 3.44 17.10
CA LEU A 15 13.62 2.91 16.15
C LEU A 15 13.26 1.49 16.61
N SER A 16 12.38 1.40 17.61
CA SER A 16 11.60 0.18 17.81
C SER A 16 10.37 0.27 16.90
N GLY A 17 10.48 -0.31 15.71
CA GLY A 17 9.34 -0.61 14.86
C GLY A 17 9.24 -2.13 14.74
N CYS A 18 8.48 -2.75 15.63
CA CYS A 18 8.07 -4.14 15.49
C CYS A 18 7.10 -4.24 14.32
N GLY A 19 7.39 -5.12 13.36
CA GLY A 19 6.54 -5.46 12.24
C GLY A 19 7.14 -6.67 11.55
N ASP A 20 7.31 -7.74 12.32
CA ASP A 20 7.85 -9.00 11.84
C ASP A 20 6.76 -9.68 11.01
N GLY A 21 6.90 -9.56 9.68
CA GLY A 21 6.34 -10.44 8.65
C GLY A 21 4.83 -10.66 8.65
N MET A 22 4.15 -10.14 7.61
CA MET A 22 3.14 -10.83 6.78
C MET A 22 2.21 -9.86 6.02
N LEU A 23 2.39 -8.55 6.15
CA LEU A 23 1.71 -7.56 5.33
C LEU A 23 2.79 -6.74 4.61
N ALA A 24 2.54 -6.38 3.35
CA ALA A 24 3.29 -5.36 2.59
C ALA A 24 3.60 -4.16 3.50
N PRO A 25 4.60 -3.32 3.20
CA PRO A 25 4.94 -2.20 4.08
C PRO A 25 3.71 -1.32 4.33
N GLU A 26 3.06 -1.49 5.50
CA GLU A 26 1.94 -0.71 6.05
C GLU A 26 2.45 0.67 6.51
N GLY A 27 3.23 1.32 5.66
CA GLY A 27 3.84 2.61 5.89
C GLY A 27 2.96 3.73 5.35
N ALA A 28 3.21 4.95 5.82
CA ALA A 28 2.49 6.15 5.37
C ALA A 28 2.48 6.34 3.84
N ALA A 29 3.52 5.86 3.14
CA ALA A 29 3.60 5.93 1.69
C ALA A 29 2.61 4.98 0.99
N SER A 30 2.46 3.74 1.47
CA SER A 30 1.47 2.79 0.96
C SER A 30 0.05 3.26 1.23
N ASN A 31 -0.23 3.81 2.42
CA ASN A 31 -1.54 4.40 2.72
C ASN A 31 -1.87 5.56 1.78
N ALA A 32 -0.92 6.46 1.51
CA ALA A 32 -1.13 7.56 0.57
C ALA A 32 -1.38 7.06 -0.87
N PHE A 33 -0.74 5.96 -1.28
CA PHE A 33 -1.03 5.33 -2.57
C PHE A 33 -2.43 4.72 -2.60
N LEU A 34 -2.83 3.98 -1.57
CA LEU A 34 -4.17 3.40 -1.46
C LEU A 34 -5.25 4.48 -1.45
N ASP A 35 -5.04 5.60 -0.74
CA ASP A 35 -5.93 6.77 -0.77
C ASP A 35 -6.07 7.36 -2.18
N LYS A 36 -4.95 7.44 -2.92
CA LYS A 36 -4.96 7.89 -4.33
C LYS A 36 -5.72 6.90 -5.22
N VAL A 37 -5.58 5.60 -4.99
CA VAL A 37 -6.33 4.55 -5.70
C VAL A 37 -7.82 4.64 -5.38
N ASP A 38 -8.22 4.80 -4.12
CA ASP A 38 -9.63 4.97 -3.73
C ASP A 38 -10.24 6.20 -4.42
N ALA A 39 -9.57 7.35 -4.30
CA ALA A 39 -10.08 8.61 -4.84
C ALA A 39 -10.30 8.59 -6.36
N ASN A 40 -9.41 7.94 -7.11
CA ASN A 40 -9.43 7.98 -8.58
C ASN A 40 -10.10 6.74 -9.21
N CYS A 41 -9.95 5.57 -8.59
CA CYS A 41 -10.37 4.29 -9.14
C CYS A 41 -11.52 3.64 -8.35
N GLY A 42 -11.92 4.20 -7.19
CA GLY A 42 -12.81 3.57 -6.22
C GLY A 42 -14.14 3.02 -6.75
N LYS A 43 -14.68 3.57 -7.85
CA LYS A 43 -15.93 3.10 -8.48
C LYS A 43 -15.75 1.95 -9.48
N LEU A 44 -14.52 1.69 -9.91
CA LEU A 44 -14.18 0.57 -10.76
C LEU A 44 -14.16 -0.71 -9.93
N LYS A 45 -14.33 -1.84 -10.61
CA LYS A 45 -14.51 -3.12 -9.93
C LYS A 45 -13.28 -4.00 -10.05
N ILE A 46 -12.94 -4.62 -8.93
CA ILE A 46 -12.11 -5.81 -8.87
C ILE A 46 -13.01 -6.94 -8.36
N GLY A 47 -13.10 -8.00 -9.16
CA GLY A 47 -14.13 -9.01 -9.02
C GLY A 47 -15.54 -8.40 -9.09
N ASN A 48 -16.36 -8.72 -8.08
CA ASN A 48 -17.72 -8.22 -8.00
C ASN A 48 -17.87 -6.94 -7.16
N GLN A 49 -16.78 -6.47 -6.55
CA GLN A 49 -16.80 -5.36 -5.61
C GLN A 49 -16.16 -4.11 -6.20
N PRO A 50 -16.67 -2.91 -5.87
CA PRO A 50 -15.97 -1.67 -6.20
C PRO A 50 -14.72 -1.52 -5.32
N ILE A 51 -13.66 -0.91 -5.86
CA ILE A 51 -12.37 -0.72 -5.16
C ILE A 51 -12.56 0.00 -3.81
N ASN A 52 -13.44 1.00 -3.74
CA ASN A 52 -13.67 1.73 -2.50
C ASN A 52 -14.28 0.86 -1.38
N TYR A 53 -14.97 -0.22 -1.74
CA TYR A 53 -15.44 -1.21 -0.77
C TYR A 53 -14.30 -2.14 -0.34
N LEU A 54 -13.41 -2.50 -1.25
CA LEU A 54 -12.22 -3.32 -0.96
C LEU A 54 -11.20 -2.58 -0.08
N LEU A 55 -11.20 -1.24 -0.13
CA LEU A 55 -10.33 -0.37 0.67
C LEU A 55 -11.01 0.21 1.91
N ASP A 56 -12.33 -0.01 2.10
CA ASP A 56 -13.04 0.48 3.27
C ASP A 56 -12.46 -0.17 4.54
N VAL A 57 -12.33 0.60 5.63
CA VAL A 57 -11.94 0.08 6.95
C VAL A 57 -12.91 -0.96 7.50
N ASN A 58 -14.14 -1.02 6.96
CA ASN A 58 -15.12 -2.06 7.24
C ASN A 58 -15.08 -3.21 6.21
N GLY A 59 -14.31 -3.06 5.13
CA GLY A 59 -14.02 -4.08 4.14
C GLY A 59 -12.86 -4.94 4.61
N ASP A 60 -13.12 -6.18 4.99
CA ASP A 60 -12.07 -7.12 5.44
C ASP A 60 -11.20 -7.66 4.29
N ASP A 61 -11.08 -6.93 3.17
CA ASP A 61 -10.30 -7.37 2.01
C ASP A 61 -8.81 -7.04 2.15
N VAL A 62 -8.18 -7.75 3.09
CA VAL A 62 -6.74 -7.67 3.36
C VAL A 62 -5.90 -8.08 2.15
N TYR A 63 -6.44 -8.88 1.23
CA TYR A 63 -5.68 -9.38 0.09
C TYR A 63 -5.49 -8.29 -0.97
N PHE A 64 -6.57 -7.57 -1.34
CA PHE A 64 -6.46 -6.45 -2.28
C PHE A 64 -5.52 -5.36 -1.75
N ILE A 65 -5.62 -5.06 -0.44
CA ILE A 65 -4.78 -4.07 0.24
C ILE A 65 -3.31 -4.48 0.19
N ASP A 66 -3.01 -5.74 0.54
CA ASP A 66 -1.65 -6.27 0.56
C ASP A 66 -1.01 -6.27 -0.83
N GLU A 67 -1.68 -6.83 -1.84
CA GLU A 67 -1.16 -6.88 -3.22
C GLU A 67 -0.96 -5.48 -3.82
N THR A 68 -1.90 -4.56 -3.55
CA THR A 68 -1.81 -3.19 -4.08
C THR A 68 -0.69 -2.41 -3.41
N SER A 69 -0.42 -2.69 -2.14
CA SER A 69 0.72 -2.13 -1.40
C SER A 69 2.05 -2.71 -1.89
N LYS A 70 2.14 -4.01 -2.18
CA LYS A 70 3.33 -4.63 -2.79
C LYS A 70 3.65 -4.05 -4.16
N LEU A 71 2.62 -3.80 -4.98
CA LEU A 71 2.77 -3.17 -6.28
C LEU A 71 3.44 -1.79 -6.13
N TYR A 72 2.96 -0.97 -5.20
CA TYR A 72 3.54 0.34 -4.95
C TYR A 72 4.96 0.28 -4.39
N ALA A 73 5.22 -0.67 -3.49
CA ALA A 73 6.56 -0.91 -2.94
C ALA A 73 7.56 -1.47 -3.97
N GLY A 74 7.09 -1.90 -5.15
CA GLY A 74 7.91 -2.55 -6.17
C GLY A 74 8.31 -3.97 -5.80
N GLU A 75 7.62 -4.60 -4.85
CA GLU A 75 7.81 -6.00 -4.47
C GLU A 75 7.20 -6.95 -5.51
N VAL A 76 6.13 -6.51 -6.18
CA VAL A 76 5.57 -7.15 -7.38
C VAL A 76 5.48 -6.15 -8.52
N ASP A 77 5.66 -6.63 -9.75
CA ASP A 77 5.44 -5.83 -10.96
C ASP A 77 3.98 -5.85 -11.42
N GLN A 78 3.63 -5.02 -12.41
CA GLN A 78 2.26 -4.93 -12.93
C GLN A 78 1.75 -6.27 -13.51
N SER A 79 2.64 -7.11 -14.04
CA SER A 79 2.27 -8.41 -14.62
C SER A 79 1.92 -9.42 -13.53
N THR A 80 2.73 -9.45 -12.47
CA THR A 80 2.53 -10.28 -11.28
C THR A 80 1.25 -9.83 -10.58
N TYR A 81 1.10 -8.54 -10.30
CA TYR A 81 -0.12 -7.97 -9.72
C TYR A 81 -1.39 -8.32 -10.54
N THR A 82 -1.34 -8.17 -11.88
CA THR A 82 -2.45 -8.56 -12.76
C THR A 82 -2.80 -10.04 -12.62
N THR A 83 -1.78 -10.90 -12.54
CA THR A 83 -1.96 -12.35 -12.40
C THR A 83 -2.59 -12.69 -11.06
N ASP A 84 -2.10 -12.09 -9.98
CA ASP A 84 -2.55 -12.32 -8.62
C ASP A 84 -4.00 -11.85 -8.42
N ILE A 85 -4.31 -10.62 -8.87
CA ILE A 85 -5.67 -10.07 -8.84
C ILE A 85 -6.65 -10.90 -9.66
N ASN A 86 -6.30 -11.30 -10.88
CA ASN A 86 -7.20 -12.12 -11.70
C ASN A 86 -7.34 -13.56 -11.17
N GLY A 87 -6.34 -14.07 -10.47
CA GLY A 87 -6.39 -15.38 -9.80
C GLY A 87 -7.30 -15.38 -8.57
N PHE A 88 -7.24 -14.33 -7.74
CA PHE A 88 -8.03 -14.23 -6.52
C PHE A 88 -9.46 -13.71 -6.76
N TYR A 89 -9.62 -12.78 -7.72
CA TYR A 89 -10.91 -12.23 -8.14
C TYR A 89 -11.25 -12.66 -9.58
N PRO A 90 -11.59 -13.94 -9.81
CA PRO A 90 -11.73 -14.49 -11.15
C PRO A 90 -12.98 -13.95 -11.86
N THR A 91 -12.81 -12.81 -12.53
CA THR A 91 -13.80 -12.19 -13.41
C THR A 91 -13.12 -11.61 -14.64
N ASP A 92 -13.83 -11.57 -15.76
CA ASP A 92 -13.32 -11.00 -17.01
C ASP A 92 -13.41 -9.46 -17.06
N THR A 93 -13.72 -8.82 -15.92
CA THR A 93 -14.04 -7.38 -15.85
C THR A 93 -13.05 -6.55 -15.05
N ASN A 94 -11.93 -7.14 -14.60
CA ASN A 94 -10.93 -6.43 -13.77
C ASN A 94 -10.10 -5.41 -14.56
N GLN A 95 -9.97 -5.56 -15.89
CA GLN A 95 -9.02 -4.78 -16.69
C GLN A 95 -9.15 -3.25 -16.53
N PRO A 96 -10.34 -2.64 -16.57
CA PRO A 96 -10.46 -1.18 -16.39
C PRO A 96 -9.95 -0.70 -15.03
N ALA A 97 -10.15 -1.50 -13.98
CA ALA A 97 -9.64 -1.20 -12.65
C ALA A 97 -8.11 -1.34 -12.59
N LEU A 98 -7.55 -2.41 -13.18
CA LEU A 98 -6.10 -2.61 -13.28
C LEU A 98 -5.42 -1.44 -13.99
N ASP A 99 -5.95 -1.03 -15.15
CA ASP A 99 -5.42 0.10 -15.93
C ASP A 99 -5.41 1.38 -15.08
N CYS A 100 -6.52 1.65 -14.37
CA CYS A 100 -6.61 2.82 -13.49
C CYS A 100 -5.58 2.80 -12.35
N ILE A 101 -5.36 1.63 -11.72
CA ILE A 101 -4.39 1.48 -10.63
C ILE A 101 -2.97 1.74 -11.16
N PHE A 102 -2.62 1.23 -12.35
CA PHE A 102 -1.31 1.44 -12.95
C PHE A 102 -1.06 2.91 -13.31
N ASP A 103 -2.09 3.64 -13.73
CA ASP A 103 -1.99 5.10 -13.94
C ASP A 103 -1.65 5.85 -12.65
N GLN A 104 -1.93 5.28 -11.46
CA GLN A 104 -1.62 5.92 -10.17
C GLN A 104 -0.18 5.76 -9.71
N LEU A 105 0.63 4.91 -10.37
CA LEU A 105 2.03 4.68 -10.02
C LEU A 105 2.96 5.86 -10.37
N ASN A 106 2.44 6.86 -11.07
CA ASN A 106 3.16 8.06 -11.53
C ASN A 106 2.75 9.33 -10.78
#